data_AF-A0A1T4VA40-F1
#
_entry.id   AF-A0A1T4VA40-F1
#
_cell.length_a   1.000
_cell.length_b   1.000
_cell.length_c   1.000
_cell.angle_alpha   90.00
_cell.angle_beta   90.00
_cell.angle_gamma   90.00
#
_symmetry.space_group_name_H-M   'P 1'
#
loop_
_entity.id
_entity.type
_entity.pdbx_description
1 polymer ?
#
loop_
_entity_poly.entity_id
_entity_poly.type
_entity_poly.pdbx_seq_one_letter_code
_entity_poly.pdbx_strand_id
1 'polypeptide(L)'
;MADFNVDPFLSPISDASPTGEDARYELAYELMEAEVKKFGSLFGETVDWNVVEKNAAEVLCHYSKDLKAACYLVRAMLETKQLHGLEQGFAILLALVERFGGGLHPTRKRGRDGAIEWLNHQMKLALPKEESSSPSWSVLSECLELVEKT
;
A
#
# COMPACT_ATOMS: atom_id res chain seq x y z
N MET A 1 -2.14 -15.94 -13.93
CA MET A 1 -1.87 -14.71 -13.17
C MET A 1 -0.44 -14.33 -13.46
N ALA A 2 -0.14 -13.06 -13.69
CA ALA A 2 1.23 -12.63 -13.96
C ALA A 2 2.11 -12.94 -12.72
N ASP A 3 3.33 -13.45 -12.95
CA ASP A 3 4.31 -13.68 -11.89
C ASP A 3 4.92 -12.33 -11.47
N PHE A 4 4.29 -11.66 -10.51
CA PHE A 4 4.83 -10.44 -9.91
C PHE A 4 5.92 -10.80 -8.88
N ASN A 5 7.08 -10.14 -8.96
CA ASN A 5 8.13 -10.32 -7.97
C ASN A 5 7.76 -9.60 -6.66
N VAL A 6 7.21 -10.36 -5.71
CA VAL A 6 6.81 -9.88 -4.37
C VAL A 6 7.86 -10.17 -3.28
N ASP A 7 8.83 -11.04 -3.56
CA ASP A 7 9.78 -11.57 -2.57
C ASP A 7 10.53 -10.51 -1.75
N PRO A 8 10.97 -9.37 -2.32
CA PRO A 8 11.66 -8.33 -1.55
C PRO A 8 10.81 -7.81 -0.38
N PHE A 9 9.49 -7.69 -0.58
CA PHE A 9 8.57 -7.16 0.42
C PHE A 9 8.26 -8.18 1.51
N LEU A 10 8.40 -9.47 1.22
CA LEU A 10 8.05 -10.55 2.13
C LEU A 10 9.20 -11.01 3.02
N SER A 11 10.44 -10.61 2.74
CA SER A 11 11.58 -10.92 3.61
C SER A 11 11.36 -10.31 5.00
N PRO A 12 11.53 -11.06 6.11
CA PRO A 12 11.43 -10.51 7.47
C PRO A 12 12.37 -9.32 7.66
N ILE A 13 11.94 -8.31 8.43
CA ILE A 13 12.82 -7.16 8.74
C ILE A 13 14.03 -7.62 9.57
N SER A 14 13.80 -8.50 10.54
CA SER A 14 14.85 -9.15 11.33
C SER A 14 14.35 -10.48 11.90
N ASP A 15 15.26 -11.33 12.36
CA ASP A 15 14.92 -12.59 13.04
C ASP A 15 14.14 -12.35 14.35
N ALA A 16 14.46 -11.25 15.06
CA ALA A 16 13.84 -10.92 16.34
C ALA A 16 12.48 -10.23 16.19
N SER A 17 12.31 -9.42 15.14
CA SER A 17 11.07 -8.71 14.81
C SER A 17 10.79 -8.83 13.31
N PRO A 18 10.10 -9.90 12.86
CA PRO A 18 9.85 -10.15 11.44
C PRO A 18 9.05 -9.05 10.73
N THR A 19 8.16 -8.37 11.45
CA THR A 19 7.38 -7.24 10.93
C THR A 19 8.00 -5.88 11.22
N GLY A 20 9.15 -5.85 11.90
CA GLY A 20 9.81 -4.62 12.33
C GLY A 20 8.99 -3.85 13.37
N GLU A 21 9.33 -2.58 13.50
CA GLU A 21 8.66 -1.67 14.45
C GLU A 21 7.73 -0.71 13.71
N ASP A 22 7.02 0.12 14.47
CA ASP A 22 6.18 1.17 13.92
C ASP A 22 7.05 2.25 13.24
N ALA A 23 6.94 2.37 11.91
CA ALA A 23 7.80 3.23 11.09
C ALA A 23 7.47 4.73 11.15
N ARG A 24 6.52 5.19 11.97
CA ARG A 24 6.07 6.60 11.99
C ARG A 24 7.16 7.66 12.17
N TYR A 25 8.31 7.28 12.73
CA TYR A 25 9.47 8.17 12.95
C TYR A 25 10.62 7.92 11.98
N GLU A 26 10.45 6.99 11.03
CA GLU A 26 11.43 6.74 9.99
C GLU A 26 11.30 7.80 8.89
N LEU A 27 12.43 8.31 8.42
CA LEU A 27 12.46 9.37 7.40
C LEU A 27 11.69 8.95 6.13
N ALA A 28 11.84 7.70 5.69
CA ALA A 28 11.10 7.18 4.55
C ALA A 28 9.58 7.27 4.75
N TYR A 29 9.09 6.94 5.96
CA TYR A 29 7.67 7.04 6.27
C TYR A 29 7.19 8.50 6.24
N GLU A 30 7.96 9.43 6.81
CA GLU A 30 7.63 10.85 6.80
C GLU A 30 7.56 11.41 5.36
N LEU A 31 8.50 11.01 4.50
CA LEU A 31 8.57 11.47 3.11
C LEU A 31 7.38 10.97 2.28
N MET A 32 7.01 9.69 2.37
CA MET A 32 5.82 9.20 1.65
C MET A 32 4.54 9.86 2.17
N GLU A 33 4.44 10.11 3.49
CA GLU A 33 3.28 10.80 4.06
C GLU A 33 3.18 12.25 3.61
N ALA A 34 4.31 12.96 3.58
CA ALA A 34 4.35 14.37 3.17
C ALA A 34 3.89 14.52 1.72
N GLU A 35 4.33 13.64 0.83
CA GLU A 35 3.86 13.64 -0.57
C GLU A 35 2.37 13.34 -0.68
N VAL A 36 1.88 12.28 -0.02
CA VAL A 36 0.46 11.94 -0.07
C VAL A 36 -0.41 13.05 0.52
N LYS A 37 0.07 13.81 1.51
CA LYS A 37 -0.65 14.97 2.09
C LYS A 37 -0.84 16.13 1.09
N LYS A 38 -0.05 16.21 0.02
CA LYS A 38 -0.28 17.17 -1.07
C LYS A 38 -1.54 16.85 -1.87
N PHE A 39 -2.02 15.60 -1.80
CA PHE A 39 -3.25 15.20 -2.45
C PHE A 39 -4.44 16.00 -1.90
N GLY A 40 -5.08 16.81 -2.75
CA GLY A 40 -6.13 17.73 -2.32
C GLY A 40 -5.64 19.05 -1.71
N SER A 41 -4.36 19.38 -1.89
CA SER A 41 -3.80 20.67 -1.49
C SER A 41 -4.54 21.82 -2.19
N LEU A 42 -5.00 22.79 -1.39
CA LEU A 42 -5.63 24.02 -1.88
C LEU A 42 -4.63 24.97 -2.55
N PHE A 43 -3.32 24.70 -2.40
CA PHE A 43 -2.24 25.51 -2.92
C PHE A 43 -1.72 25.01 -4.28
N GLY A 44 -2.39 24.03 -4.89
CA GLY A 44 -2.06 23.52 -6.23
C GLY A 44 -0.84 22.61 -6.27
N GLU A 45 -0.38 22.12 -5.12
CA GLU A 45 0.68 21.12 -5.07
C GLU A 45 0.19 19.78 -5.64
N THR A 46 1.04 19.13 -6.41
CA THR A 46 0.80 17.77 -6.91
C THR A 46 1.66 16.77 -6.18
N VAL A 47 1.13 15.56 -6.00
CA VAL A 47 1.86 14.44 -5.39
C VAL A 47 2.96 13.96 -6.35
N ASP A 48 4.19 13.78 -5.87
CA ASP A 48 5.20 13.03 -6.61
C ASP A 48 5.09 11.53 -6.28
N TRP A 49 4.41 10.77 -7.14
CA TRP A 49 4.19 9.35 -6.93
C TRP A 49 5.47 8.51 -7.01
N ASN A 50 6.54 8.98 -7.66
CA ASN A 50 7.82 8.27 -7.64
C ASN A 50 8.46 8.34 -6.26
N VAL A 51 8.33 9.49 -5.58
CA VAL A 51 8.79 9.65 -4.19
C VAL A 51 7.96 8.77 -3.26
N VAL A 52 6.64 8.70 -3.44
CA VAL A 52 5.79 7.80 -2.65
C VAL A 52 6.18 6.33 -2.87
N GLU A 53 6.33 5.88 -4.11
CA GLU A 53 6.70 4.49 -4.44
C GLU A 53 8.03 4.10 -3.80
N LYS A 54 9.06 4.93 -4.00
CA LYS A 54 10.41 4.67 -3.46
C LYS A 54 10.38 4.52 -1.94
N ASN A 55 9.78 5.49 -1.26
CA ASN A 55 9.82 5.54 0.20
C ASN A 55 8.90 4.50 0.85
N ALA A 56 7.74 4.21 0.25
CA ALA A 56 6.88 3.12 0.71
C ALA A 56 7.58 1.76 0.59
N ALA A 57 8.29 1.51 -0.51
CA ALA A 57 9.09 0.30 -0.66
C ALA A 57 10.23 0.23 0.35
N GLU A 58 10.90 1.36 0.61
CA GLU A 58 11.97 1.44 1.60
C GLU A 58 11.46 1.12 3.02
N VAL A 59 10.30 1.66 3.42
CA VAL A 59 9.62 1.28 4.67
C VAL A 59 9.38 -0.22 4.73
N LEU A 60 8.74 -0.79 3.70
CA LEU A 60 8.35 -2.20 3.67
C LEU A 60 9.54 -3.17 3.66
N CYS A 61 10.64 -2.81 3.00
CA CYS A 61 11.81 -3.68 2.87
C CYS A 61 12.75 -3.59 4.08
N HIS A 62 12.82 -2.44 4.77
CA HIS A 62 13.91 -2.20 5.73
C HIS A 62 13.46 -1.83 7.14
N TYR A 63 12.25 -1.34 7.33
CA TYR A 63 11.83 -0.77 8.62
C TYR A 63 10.61 -1.46 9.22
N SER A 64 9.55 -1.63 8.43
CA SER A 64 8.26 -2.07 8.95
C SER A 64 7.42 -2.73 7.88
N LYS A 65 6.79 -3.85 8.23
CA LYS A 65 5.66 -4.39 7.45
C LYS A 65 4.42 -3.60 7.81
N ASP A 66 4.28 -2.44 7.16
CA ASP A 66 3.25 -1.45 7.43
C ASP A 66 2.18 -1.42 6.34
N LEU A 67 0.92 -1.58 6.76
CA LEU A 67 -0.25 -1.65 5.89
C LEU A 67 -0.52 -0.32 5.16
N LYS A 68 -0.23 0.82 5.80
CA LYS A 68 -0.41 2.13 5.17
C LYS A 68 0.66 2.37 4.12
N ALA A 69 1.91 2.01 4.40
CA ALA A 69 2.98 1.99 3.40
C ALA A 69 2.61 1.11 2.19
N ALA A 70 2.07 -0.10 2.44
CA ALA A 70 1.60 -0.98 1.37
C ALA A 70 0.46 -0.36 0.54
N CYS A 71 -0.52 0.29 1.19
CA CYS A 71 -1.60 1.00 0.49
C CYS A 71 -1.06 2.16 -0.36
N TYR A 72 -0.08 2.91 0.15
CA TYR A 72 0.56 4.00 -0.58
C TYR A 72 1.35 3.47 -1.78
N LEU A 73 2.04 2.33 -1.62
CA LEU A 73 2.77 1.68 -2.70
C LEU A 73 1.84 1.28 -3.85
N VAL A 74 0.68 0.67 -3.54
CA VAL A 74 -0.34 0.31 -4.55
C VAL A 74 -0.76 1.55 -5.36
N ARG A 75 -1.10 2.63 -4.66
CA ARG A 75 -1.58 3.86 -5.29
C ARG A 75 -0.49 4.52 -6.15
N ALA A 76 0.76 4.49 -5.69
CA ALA A 76 1.90 5.04 -6.40
C ALA A 76 2.22 4.22 -7.65
N MET A 77 2.20 2.89 -7.55
CA MET A 77 2.43 2.00 -8.70
C MET A 77 1.35 2.16 -9.78
N LEU A 78 0.09 2.42 -9.40
CA LEU A 78 -0.95 2.77 -10.37
C LEU A 78 -0.58 4.01 -11.19
N GLU A 79 0.07 5.01 -10.60
CA GLU A 79 0.44 6.25 -11.30
C GLU A 79 1.69 6.08 -12.14
N THR A 80 2.67 5.37 -11.63
CA THR A 80 3.97 5.22 -12.30
C THR A 80 3.92 4.15 -13.38
N LYS A 81 3.07 3.12 -13.24
CA LYS A 81 3.03 1.93 -14.09
C LYS A 81 1.62 1.54 -14.56
N GLN A 82 0.61 2.39 -14.34
CA GLN A 82 -0.77 2.18 -14.81
C GLN A 82 -1.37 0.87 -14.28
N LEU A 83 -2.22 0.20 -15.06
CA LEU A 83 -2.90 -1.03 -14.64
C LEU A 83 -1.93 -2.17 -14.28
N HIS A 84 -0.77 -2.26 -14.95
CA HIS A 84 0.24 -3.25 -14.59
C HIS A 84 0.81 -3.00 -13.19
N GLY A 85 1.05 -1.73 -12.85
CA GLY A 85 1.45 -1.32 -11.50
C GLY A 85 0.39 -1.59 -10.46
N LEU A 86 -0.88 -1.40 -10.81
CA LEU A 86 -2.00 -1.71 -9.94
C LEU A 86 -2.03 -3.20 -9.57
N GLU A 87 -1.98 -4.07 -10.57
CA GLU A 87 -1.96 -5.53 -10.36
C GLU A 87 -0.76 -5.96 -9.49
N GLN A 88 0.43 -5.42 -9.77
CA GLN A 88 1.63 -5.69 -8.97
C GLN A 88 1.49 -5.20 -7.53
N GLY A 89 0.99 -3.98 -7.34
CA GLY A 89 0.79 -3.39 -6.03
C GLY A 89 -0.18 -4.21 -5.18
N PHE A 90 -1.30 -4.66 -5.77
CA PHE A 90 -2.26 -5.52 -5.08
C PHE A 90 -1.70 -6.91 -4.77
N ALA A 91 -0.91 -7.49 -5.67
CA ALA A 91 -0.20 -8.75 -5.38
C ALA A 91 0.73 -8.61 -4.17
N ILE A 92 1.46 -7.48 -4.05
CA ILE A 92 2.30 -7.19 -2.88
C ILE A 92 1.47 -7.03 -1.61
N LEU A 93 0.39 -6.22 -1.67
CA LEU A 93 -0.49 -5.98 -0.52
C LEU A 93 -1.12 -7.28 -0.01
N LEU A 94 -1.66 -8.11 -0.91
CA LEU A 94 -2.24 -9.41 -0.58
C LEU A 94 -1.20 -10.32 0.08
N ALA A 95 -0.03 -10.47 -0.54
CA ALA A 95 1.02 -11.33 -0.01
C ALA A 95 1.53 -10.88 1.37
N LEU A 96 1.58 -9.56 1.63
CA LEU A 96 1.90 -9.02 2.97
C LEU A 96 0.83 -9.39 4.00
N VAL A 97 -0.45 -9.26 3.65
CA VAL A 97 -1.58 -9.57 4.52
C VAL A 97 -1.64 -11.07 4.81
N GLU A 98 -1.46 -11.92 3.79
CA GLU A 98 -1.43 -13.37 3.94
C GLU A 98 -0.25 -13.83 4.81
N ARG A 99 0.94 -13.24 4.62
CA ARG A 99 2.16 -13.66 5.33
C ARG A 99 2.22 -13.14 6.77
N PHE A 100 1.85 -11.89 7.00
CA PHE A 100 2.08 -11.21 8.28
C PHE A 100 0.79 -10.87 9.04
N GLY A 101 -0.35 -10.80 8.36
CA GLY A 101 -1.69 -10.67 8.95
C GLY A 101 -1.81 -9.62 10.05
N GLY A 102 -2.17 -10.08 11.26
CA GLY A 102 -2.32 -9.23 12.45
C GLY A 102 -1.01 -8.65 13.01
N GLY A 103 0.15 -9.12 12.52
CA GLY A 103 1.47 -8.57 12.88
C GLY A 103 1.86 -7.31 12.10
N LEU A 104 1.10 -6.95 11.06
CA LEU A 104 1.32 -5.72 10.30
C LEU A 104 1.04 -4.48 11.15
N HIS A 105 1.88 -3.46 10.96
CA HIS A 105 1.64 -2.12 11.52
C HIS A 105 0.65 -1.33 10.65
N PRO A 106 -0.10 -0.37 11.20
CA PRO A 106 -0.31 -0.16 12.63
C PRO A 106 -1.11 -1.31 13.25
N THR A 107 -0.81 -1.68 14.49
CA THR A 107 -1.47 -2.80 15.18
C THR A 107 -2.90 -2.49 15.63
N ARG A 108 -3.25 -1.21 15.78
CA ARG A 108 -4.59 -0.79 16.21
C ARG A 108 -5.58 -0.84 15.04
N LYS A 109 -6.72 -1.51 15.25
CA LYS A 109 -7.81 -1.64 14.26
C LYS A 109 -8.15 -0.34 13.53
N ARG A 110 -8.36 0.76 14.26
CA ARG A 110 -8.70 2.07 13.66
C ARG A 110 -7.66 2.55 12.64
N GLY A 111 -6.37 2.29 12.87
CA GLY A 111 -5.31 2.65 11.94
C GLY A 111 -5.32 1.78 10.68
N ARG A 112 -5.59 0.49 10.85
CA ARG A 112 -5.73 -0.49 9.76
C ARG A 112 -6.91 -0.14 8.87
N ASP A 113 -8.09 0.07 9.48
CA ASP A 113 -9.32 0.47 8.79
C ASP A 113 -9.07 1.75 7.98
N GLY A 114 -8.44 2.76 8.59
CA GLY A 114 -8.15 4.03 7.92
C GLY A 114 -7.21 3.91 6.71
N ALA A 115 -6.24 2.99 6.73
CA ALA A 115 -5.34 2.76 5.60
C ALA A 115 -6.10 2.16 4.40
N ILE A 116 -6.97 1.19 4.66
CA ILE A 116 -7.76 0.51 3.63
C ILE A 116 -8.88 1.41 3.10
N GLU A 117 -9.58 2.12 3.97
CA GLU A 117 -10.57 3.13 3.57
C GLU A 117 -9.94 4.20 2.66
N TRP A 118 -8.73 4.65 3.00
CA TRP A 118 -7.98 5.57 2.15
C TRP A 118 -7.69 4.96 0.78
N LEU A 119 -7.15 3.74 0.71
CA LEU A 119 -6.85 3.08 -0.57
C LEU A 119 -8.11 2.91 -1.42
N ASN A 120 -9.21 2.45 -0.81
CA ASN A 120 -10.51 2.33 -1.45
C ASN A 120 -10.98 3.63 -2.08
N HIS A 121 -10.90 4.72 -1.32
CA HIS A 121 -11.27 6.03 -1.83
C HIS A 121 -10.40 6.43 -3.01
N GLN A 122 -9.09 6.19 -2.93
CA GLN A 122 -8.17 6.50 -4.01
C GLN A 122 -8.42 5.68 -5.28
N MET A 123 -8.73 4.39 -5.16
CA MET A 123 -9.08 3.56 -6.32
C MET A 123 -10.35 4.08 -7.01
N LYS A 124 -11.36 4.50 -6.25
CA LYS A 124 -12.58 5.12 -6.79
C LYS A 124 -12.33 6.46 -7.49
N LEU A 125 -11.31 7.21 -7.07
CA LEU A 125 -10.92 8.47 -7.71
C LEU A 125 -10.10 8.24 -8.99
N ALA A 126 -9.20 7.26 -8.98
CA ALA A 126 -8.24 7.02 -10.06
C ALA A 126 -8.81 6.15 -11.19
N LEU A 127 -9.73 5.24 -10.89
CA LEU A 127 -10.29 4.32 -11.89
C LEU A 127 -11.61 4.83 -12.47
N PRO A 128 -11.82 4.74 -13.79
CA PRO A 128 -13.05 5.18 -14.44
C PRO A 128 -14.26 4.33 -14.01
N LYS A 129 -15.43 4.97 -13.85
CA LYS A 129 -16.67 4.33 -13.36
C LYS A 129 -17.14 3.14 -14.23
N GLU A 130 -16.77 3.12 -15.51
CA GLU A 130 -17.19 2.09 -16.47
C GLU A 130 -16.39 0.78 -16.37
N GLU A 131 -15.22 0.78 -15.73
CA GLU A 131 -14.35 -0.40 -15.62
C GLU A 131 -14.73 -1.38 -14.51
N SER A 132 -15.80 -1.13 -13.74
CA SER A 132 -16.30 -1.96 -12.61
C SER A 132 -16.58 -3.44 -12.93
N SER A 133 -16.45 -3.86 -14.18
CA SER A 133 -16.61 -5.24 -14.65
C SER A 133 -15.28 -5.94 -15.00
N SER A 134 -14.14 -5.26 -14.86
CA SER A 134 -12.85 -5.85 -15.21
C SER A 134 -12.37 -6.85 -14.13
N PRO A 135 -11.65 -7.92 -14.51
CA PRO A 135 -11.12 -8.90 -13.56
C PRO A 135 -10.18 -8.31 -12.49
N SER A 136 -9.65 -7.10 -12.74
CA SER A 136 -8.93 -6.35 -11.71
C SER A 136 -9.84 -6.03 -10.52
N TRP A 137 -11.10 -5.65 -10.73
CA TRP A 137 -12.03 -5.29 -9.64
C TRP A 137 -12.42 -6.46 -8.74
N SER A 138 -12.52 -7.69 -9.28
CA SER A 138 -12.75 -8.87 -8.44
C SER A 138 -11.58 -9.14 -7.50
N VAL A 139 -10.35 -8.94 -7.97
CA VAL A 139 -9.14 -9.07 -7.14
C VAL A 139 -9.10 -7.97 -6.07
N LEU A 140 -9.49 -6.74 -6.43
CA LEU A 140 -9.61 -5.62 -5.49
C LEU A 140 -10.62 -5.92 -4.37
N SER A 141 -11.80 -6.43 -4.73
CA SER A 141 -12.85 -6.80 -3.77
C SER A 141 -12.42 -7.95 -2.85
N GLU A 142 -11.75 -8.96 -3.41
CA GLU A 142 -11.24 -10.09 -2.63
C GLU A 142 -10.14 -9.65 -1.65
N CYS A 143 -9.21 -8.79 -2.10
CA CYS A 143 -8.21 -8.18 -1.23
C CYS A 143 -8.85 -7.38 -0.10
N LEU A 144 -9.92 -6.64 -0.41
CA LEU A 144 -10.64 -5.85 0.59
C LEU A 144 -11.28 -6.72 1.67
N GLU A 145 -11.96 -7.79 1.26
CA GLU A 145 -12.61 -8.73 2.17
C GLU A 145 -11.59 -9.45 3.06
N LEU A 146 -10.40 -9.77 2.54
CA LEU A 146 -9.34 -10.40 3.31
C LEU A 146 -8.78 -9.45 4.38
N VAL A 147 -8.63 -8.16 4.05
CA VAL A 147 -8.16 -7.19 5.06
C VAL A 147 -9.24 -6.88 6.09
N GLU A 148 -10.52 -6.80 5.73
CA GLU A 148 -11.61 -6.61 6.70
C GLU A 148 -11.72 -7.76 7.72
N LYS A 149 -11.26 -8.95 7.35
CA LYS A 149 -11.25 -10.15 8.21
C LYS A 149 -10.00 -10.27 9.11
N THR A 150 -9.02 -9.36 9.00
CA THR A 150 -7.72 -9.43 9.70
C THR A 150 -7.50 -8.32 10.73
#